data_AF-A0A6M3LXK4-F1
#
_entry.id   AF-A0A6M3LXK4-F1
#
_cell.length_a   1.000
_cell.length_b   1.000
_cell.length_c   1.000
_cell.angle_alpha   90.00
_cell.angle_beta   90.00
_cell.angle_gamma   90.00
#
_symmetry.space_group_name_H-M   'P 1'
#
loop_
_entity.id
_entity.type
_entity.pdbx_description
1 polymer ?
#
loop_
_entity_poly.entity_id
_entity_poly.type
_entity_poly.pdbx_seq_one_letter_code
_entity_poly.pdbx_strand_id
1 'polypeptide(L)'
;VPVPIWSDDKLDKYLSERVAAHQAANNLPDNELPPCTPEERWARSNTWAVMREGRKTAVRVKNSQDEAEAVMKEKNKKPKAKKHHVVFRPGASVRCEEGFCEVAPFCNQYQEMKGGENAD
;
A
#
# COMPACT_ATOMS: atom_id res chain seq x y z
N VAL A 1 -6.81 24.27 -6.91
CA VAL A 1 -7.74 23.23 -7.41
C VAL A 1 -9.08 23.45 -6.73
N PRO A 2 -10.22 23.51 -7.44
CA PRO A 2 -11.53 23.65 -6.80
C PRO A 2 -11.83 22.41 -5.94
N VAL A 3 -12.33 22.62 -4.72
CA VAL A 3 -12.76 21.53 -3.84
C VAL A 3 -14.24 21.27 -4.10
N PRO A 4 -14.62 20.05 -4.55
CA PRO A 4 -16.02 19.75 -4.82
C PRO A 4 -16.82 19.68 -3.52
N ILE A 5 -17.90 20.44 -3.46
CA ILE A 5 -18.88 20.37 -2.37
C ILE A 5 -19.80 19.18 -2.65
N TRP A 6 -20.07 18.37 -1.63
CA TRP A 6 -21.02 17.26 -1.75
C TRP A 6 -22.45 17.79 -1.77
N SER A 7 -23.34 17.11 -2.48
CA SER A 7 -24.78 17.34 -2.33
C SER A 7 -25.23 16.88 -0.95
N ASP A 8 -26.31 17.48 -0.44
CA ASP A 8 -26.91 17.13 0.84
C ASP A 8 -27.24 15.62 0.90
N ASP A 9 -27.87 15.06 -0.13
CA ASP A 9 -28.17 13.62 -0.22
C ASP A 9 -26.93 12.73 -0.06
N LYS A 10 -25.80 13.13 -0.68
CA LYS A 10 -24.55 12.37 -0.60
C LYS A 10 -23.96 12.46 0.80
N LEU A 11 -24.01 13.64 1.40
CA LEU A 11 -23.53 13.88 2.75
C LEU A 11 -24.33 13.07 3.76
N ASP A 12 -25.65 13.15 3.72
CA ASP A 12 -26.55 12.44 4.65
C ASP A 12 -26.40 10.93 4.55
N LYS A 13 -26.30 10.41 3.32
CA LYS A 13 -26.04 8.99 3.09
C LYS A 13 -24.70 8.57 3.69
N TYR A 14 -23.62 9.30 3.40
CA TYR A 14 -22.29 9.00 3.92
C TYR A 14 -22.27 9.03 5.46
N LEU A 15 -22.84 10.07 6.07
CA LEU A 15 -22.90 10.19 7.52
C LEU A 15 -23.69 9.03 8.15
N SER A 16 -24.86 8.71 7.61
CA SER A 16 -25.70 7.61 8.09
C SER A 16 -24.99 6.27 8.01
N GLU A 17 -24.33 5.98 6.89
CA GLU A 17 -23.54 4.76 6.68
C GLU A 17 -22.37 4.66 7.66
N ARG A 18 -21.64 5.76 7.89
CA ARG A 18 -20.53 5.77 8.84
C ARG A 18 -21.03 5.55 10.26
N VAL A 19 -22.08 6.24 10.70
CA VAL A 19 -22.64 6.07 12.05
C VAL A 19 -23.08 4.62 12.26
N ALA A 20 -23.82 4.05 11.32
CA ALA A 20 -24.26 2.65 11.39
C ALA A 20 -23.08 1.67 11.49
N ALA A 21 -22.01 1.89 10.71
CA ALA A 21 -20.82 1.05 10.76
C ALA A 21 -20.13 1.07 12.15
N HIS A 22 -20.00 2.24 12.78
CA HIS A 22 -19.41 2.35 14.11
C HIS A 22 -20.32 1.76 15.20
N GLN A 23 -21.64 1.96 15.10
CA GLN A 23 -22.61 1.34 16.01
C GLN A 23 -22.60 -0.19 15.92
N ALA A 24 -22.50 -0.74 14.72
CA ALA A 24 -22.35 -2.18 14.53
C ALA A 24 -21.05 -2.69 15.16
N ALA A 25 -19.93 -2.03 14.89
CA ALA A 25 -18.62 -2.39 15.43
C ALA A 25 -18.55 -2.32 16.96
N ASN A 26 -19.22 -1.35 17.59
CA ASN A 26 -19.22 -1.19 19.05
C ASN A 26 -19.84 -2.39 19.80
N ASN A 27 -20.63 -3.22 19.12
CA ASN A 27 -21.24 -4.41 19.70
C ASN A 27 -20.45 -5.70 19.40
N LEU A 28 -19.31 -5.60 18.71
CA LEU A 28 -18.46 -6.73 18.35
C LEU A 28 -17.24 -6.82 19.27
N PRO A 29 -16.74 -8.02 19.57
CA PRO A 29 -15.42 -8.17 20.17
C PRO A 29 -14.31 -7.78 19.17
N ASP A 30 -13.12 -7.41 19.67
CA ASP A 30 -12.02 -6.89 18.86
C ASP A 30 -11.60 -7.83 17.71
N ASN A 31 -11.72 -9.15 17.89
CA ASN A 31 -11.37 -10.17 16.90
C ASN A 31 -12.43 -10.35 15.80
N GLU A 32 -13.61 -9.75 15.95
CA GLU A 32 -14.70 -9.77 14.97
C GLU A 32 -14.90 -8.40 14.30
N LEU A 33 -14.10 -7.39 14.65
CA LEU A 33 -14.13 -6.09 14.00
C LEU A 33 -13.84 -6.22 12.50
N PRO A 34 -14.58 -5.51 11.63
CA PRO A 34 -14.31 -5.55 10.20
C PRO A 34 -12.90 -5.01 9.90
N PRO A 35 -12.14 -5.65 8.98
CA PRO A 35 -10.80 -5.21 8.64
C PRO A 35 -10.80 -3.86 7.91
N CYS A 36 -9.76 -3.07 8.11
CA CYS A 36 -9.56 -1.84 7.34
C CYS A 36 -9.30 -2.17 5.86
N THR A 37 -9.94 -1.40 4.98
CA THR A 37 -9.70 -1.48 3.53
C THR A 37 -8.25 -1.11 3.17
N PRO A 38 -7.73 -1.54 1.99
CA PRO A 38 -6.41 -1.09 1.51
C PRO A 38 -6.29 0.43 1.47
N GLU A 39 -7.35 1.13 1.05
CA GLU A 39 -7.41 2.58 1.01
C GLU A 39 -7.32 3.19 2.42
N GLU A 40 -8.04 2.64 3.40
CA GLU A 40 -7.99 3.11 4.80
C GLU A 40 -6.63 2.83 5.46
N ARG A 41 -5.89 1.80 5.01
CA ARG A 41 -4.54 1.48 5.47
C ARG A 41 -3.44 2.23 4.73
N TRP A 42 -3.80 3.01 3.71
CA TRP A 42 -2.85 3.62 2.77
C TRP A 42 -1.90 2.58 2.17
N ALA A 43 -2.46 1.43 1.83
CA ALA A 43 -1.70 0.30 1.33
C ALA A 43 -1.02 0.65 0.00
N ARG A 44 0.29 0.40 -0.08
CA ARG A 44 1.07 0.42 -1.31
C ARG A 44 1.32 -1.01 -1.76
N SER A 45 1.19 -1.27 -3.05
CA SER A 45 1.50 -2.58 -3.62
C SER A 45 3.01 -2.79 -3.73
N ASN A 46 3.40 -4.06 -3.86
CA ASN A 46 4.73 -4.46 -4.30
C ASN A 46 5.14 -3.74 -5.59
N THR A 47 6.39 -3.29 -5.66
CA THR A 47 6.96 -2.70 -6.87
C THR A 47 8.37 -3.19 -7.13
N TRP A 48 8.77 -3.14 -8.40
CA TRP A 48 10.09 -3.52 -8.87
C TRP A 48 10.72 -2.32 -9.56
N ALA A 49 11.74 -1.77 -8.93
CA ALA A 49 12.46 -0.59 -9.40
C ALA A 49 13.65 -1.01 -10.24
N VAL A 50 13.65 -0.61 -11.52
CA VAL A 50 14.82 -0.72 -12.37
C VAL A 50 15.76 0.44 -12.02
N MET A 51 16.93 0.09 -11.49
CA MET A 51 17.97 1.01 -11.06
C MET A 51 19.09 1.04 -12.09
N ARG A 52 19.76 2.19 -12.23
CA ARG A 52 20.98 2.32 -13.03
C ARG A 52 22.15 2.53 -12.09
N GLU A 53 23.25 1.83 -12.35
CA GLU A 53 24.48 1.94 -11.57
C GLU A 53 24.93 3.41 -11.43
N GLY A 54 25.22 3.81 -10.18
CA GLY A 54 25.60 5.17 -9.80
C GLY A 54 24.45 6.19 -9.70
N ARG A 55 23.19 5.79 -9.92
CA ARG A 55 22.02 6.66 -9.74
C ARG A 55 21.27 6.28 -8.46
N LYS A 56 20.93 7.28 -7.63
CA LYS A 56 20.14 7.08 -6.39
C LYS A 56 18.66 6.76 -6.63
N THR A 57 18.12 7.15 -7.78
CA THR A 57 16.69 6.99 -8.10
C THR A 57 16.47 5.95 -9.21
N ALA A 58 15.30 5.34 -9.21
CA ALA A 58 14.89 4.40 -10.26
C ALA A 58 14.82 5.10 -11.63
N VAL A 59 15.17 4.36 -12.69
CA VAL A 59 14.89 4.78 -14.08
C VAL A 59 13.47 4.42 -14.49
N ARG A 60 12.93 3.32 -13.95
CA ARG A 60 11.55 2.86 -14.11
C ARG A 60 11.11 2.10 -12.86
N VAL A 61 9.82 2.13 -12.57
CA VAL A 61 9.19 1.32 -11.51
C VAL A 61 8.04 0.56 -12.17
N LYS A 62 7.95 -0.73 -11.89
CA LYS A 62 6.92 -1.63 -12.41
C LYS A 62 6.20 -2.33 -11.27
N ASN A 63 4.99 -2.79 -11.54
CA ASN A 63 4.18 -3.55 -10.60
C ASN A 63 4.32 -5.08 -10.80
N SER A 64 5.24 -5.50 -11.68
CA SER A 64 5.55 -6.90 -11.97
C SER A 64 7.07 -7.07 -12.11
N GLN A 65 7.58 -8.17 -11.58
CA GLN A 65 8.99 -8.56 -11.72
C GLN A 65 9.38 -8.76 -13.19
N ASP A 66 8.58 -9.52 -13.93
CA ASP A 66 8.86 -9.86 -15.33
C ASP A 66 8.96 -8.60 -16.20
N GLU A 67 8.07 -7.63 -15.99
CA GLU A 67 8.13 -6.35 -16.68
C GLU A 67 9.40 -5.57 -16.34
N ALA A 68 9.78 -5.53 -15.06
CA ALA A 68 11.00 -4.84 -14.63
C ALA A 68 12.25 -5.49 -15.23
N GLU A 69 12.28 -6.83 -15.25
CA GLU A 69 13.36 -7.60 -15.86
C GLU A 69 13.46 -7.39 -17.36
N ALA A 70 12.32 -7.37 -18.08
CA ALA A 70 12.29 -7.08 -19.51
C ALA A 70 12.89 -5.71 -19.81
N VAL A 71 12.50 -4.68 -19.04
CA VAL A 71 13.06 -3.31 -19.16
C VAL A 71 14.56 -3.29 -18.85
N MET A 72 14.99 -4.00 -17.82
CA MET A 72 16.41 -4.10 -17.42
C MET A 72 17.25 -4.78 -18.51
N LYS A 73 16.78 -5.90 -19.06
CA LYS A 73 17.41 -6.61 -20.18
C LYS A 73 17.51 -5.71 -21.41
N GLU A 74 16.44 -5.02 -21.79
CA GLU A 74 16.42 -4.09 -22.92
C GLU A 74 17.45 -2.95 -22.74
N LYS A 75 17.50 -2.35 -21.55
CA LYS A 75 18.44 -1.25 -21.22
C LYS A 75 19.90 -1.72 -21.27
N ASN A 76 20.17 -2.96 -20.89
CA ASN A 76 21.51 -3.55 -20.88
C ASN A 76 22.00 -4.03 -22.25
N LYS A 77 21.16 -4.09 -23.30
CA LYS A 77 21.57 -4.45 -24.67
C LYS A 77 22.46 -3.40 -25.35
N LYS A 78 22.49 -2.16 -24.86
CA LYS A 78 23.21 -1.06 -25.51
C LYS A 78 24.72 -1.16 -25.25
N PRO A 79 25.58 -1.19 -26.29
CA PRO A 79 27.02 -1.19 -26.10
C PRO A 79 27.46 0.09 -25.36
N LYS A 80 28.34 -0.05 -24.36
CA LYS A 80 28.82 1.01 -23.44
C LYS A 80 27.78 1.62 -22.49
N ALA A 81 26.56 1.07 -22.38
CA ALA A 81 25.62 1.52 -21.37
C ALA A 81 26.03 1.07 -19.95
N LYS A 82 25.79 1.93 -18.95
CA LYS A 82 25.90 1.55 -17.54
C LYS A 82 24.93 0.42 -17.22
N LYS A 83 25.33 -0.50 -16.34
CA LYS A 83 24.50 -1.66 -15.97
C LYS A 83 23.24 -1.21 -15.24
N HIS A 84 22.14 -1.91 -15.53
CA HIS A 84 20.88 -1.79 -14.82
C HIS A 84 20.59 -3.07 -14.04
N HIS A 85 19.95 -2.93 -12.89
CA HIS A 85 19.51 -4.03 -12.03
C HIS A 85 18.09 -3.74 -11.52
N VAL A 86 17.38 -4.78 -11.09
CA VAL A 86 16.04 -4.66 -10.51
C VAL A 86 16.15 -4.73 -8.99
N VAL A 87 15.42 -3.88 -8.29
CA VAL A 87 15.30 -3.87 -6.83
C VAL A 87 13.83 -4.05 -6.48
N PHE A 88 13.53 -5.12 -5.75
CA PHE A 88 12.21 -5.32 -5.17
C PHE A 88 11.96 -4.31 -4.05
N ARG A 89 10.76 -3.75 -4.02
CA ARG A 89 10.29 -2.85 -2.97
C ARG A 89 8.97 -3.42 -2.49
N PRO A 90 8.95 -4.05 -1.31
CA PRO A 90 7.71 -4.59 -0.77
C PRO A 90 6.67 -3.48 -0.64
N GLY A 91 5.42 -3.88 -0.81
CA GLY A 91 4.28 -3.07 -0.44
C GLY A 91 4.29 -2.81 1.06
N ALA A 92 3.41 -1.91 1.50
CA ALA A 92 3.32 -1.55 2.90
C ALA A 92 1.91 -1.07 3.23
N SER A 93 1.39 -1.48 4.38
CA SER A 93 0.24 -0.86 5.04
C SER A 93 0.72 0.39 5.78
N VAL A 94 1.05 1.44 5.01
CA VAL A 94 1.75 2.64 5.51
C VAL A 94 1.13 3.21 6.78
N ARG A 95 -0.20 3.28 6.86
CA ARG A 95 -0.88 3.82 8.05
C ARG A 95 -0.57 3.01 9.31
N CYS A 96 -0.50 1.69 9.19
CA CYS A 96 -0.21 0.78 10.30
C CYS A 96 1.30 0.71 10.61
N GLU A 97 2.12 0.64 9.56
CA GLU A 97 3.57 0.42 9.66
C GLU A 97 4.36 1.64 10.10
N GLU A 98 3.99 2.82 9.61
CA GLU A 98 4.70 4.06 9.91
C GLU A 98 4.15 4.78 11.16
N GLY A 99 3.29 4.10 11.95
CA GLY A 99 2.82 4.59 13.25
C GLY A 99 1.72 5.65 13.20
N PHE A 100 1.08 5.86 12.03
CA PHE A 100 -0.06 6.78 11.90
C PHE A 100 -1.36 6.23 12.53
N CYS A 101 -1.41 4.93 12.81
CA CYS A 101 -2.51 4.27 13.48
C CYS A 101 -2.13 4.01 14.94
N GLU A 102 -2.72 4.76 15.87
CA GLU A 102 -2.44 4.65 17.30
C GLU A 102 -2.85 3.29 17.89
N VAL A 103 -3.82 2.62 17.27
CA VAL A 103 -4.31 1.31 17.72
C VAL A 103 -3.53 0.15 17.13
N ALA A 104 -2.58 0.40 16.22
CA ALA A 104 -1.77 -0.63 15.58
C ALA A 104 -1.11 -1.62 16.57
N PRO A 105 -0.56 -1.19 17.74
CA PRO A 105 0.06 -2.11 18.69
C PRO A 105 -0.86 -3.23 19.21
N PHE A 106 -2.18 -3.06 19.15
CA PHE A 106 -3.18 -4.03 19.60
C PHE A 106 -4.24 -4.35 18.53
N CYS A 107 -4.03 -3.92 17.28
CA CYS A 107 -4.94 -4.20 16.17
C CYS A 107 -4.72 -5.61 15.62
N ASN A 108 -5.72 -6.48 15.75
CA ASN A 108 -5.66 -7.88 15.28
C ASN A 108 -5.23 -8.00 13.81
N GLN A 109 -5.85 -7.22 12.91
CA GLN A 109 -5.50 -7.21 11.48
C GLN A 109 -4.00 -6.95 11.26
N TYR A 110 -3.41 -5.99 11.97
CA TYR A 110 -2.01 -5.63 11.78
C TYR A 110 -1.05 -6.65 12.40
N GLN A 111 -1.41 -7.22 13.56
CA GLN A 111 -0.63 -8.30 14.16
C GLN A 111 -0.58 -9.53 13.25
N GLU A 112 -1.70 -9.88 12.61
CA GLU A 112 -1.76 -10.96 11.61
C GLU A 112 -0.90 -10.67 10.39
N MET A 113 -0.97 -9.44 9.84
CA MET A 113 -0.15 -9.03 8.69
C MET A 113 1.35 -9.13 9.00
N LYS A 114 1.79 -8.74 10.20
CA LYS A 114 3.19 -8.88 10.65
C LYS A 114 3.61 -10.33 10.92
N GLY A 115 2.71 -11.14 11.46
CA GLY A 115 2.96 -12.54 11.76
C GLY A 115 3.24 -13.38 10.51
N GLY A 116 2.68 -12.99 9.37
CA GLY A 116 2.88 -13.66 8.07
C GLY A 116 4.25 -13.41 7.40
N GLU A 117 5.03 -12.42 7.84
CA GLU A 117 6.32 -12.08 7.22
C GLU A 117 7.51 -12.95 7.69
N ASN A 118 7.31 -13.90 8.61
CA ASN A 118 8.34 -14.81 9.12
C ASN A 118 8.19 -16.27 8.64
N ALA A 119 7.37 -16.51 7.62
CA ALA A 119 7.12 -17.84 7.07
C ALA A 119 7.42 -17.89 5.57
N ASP A 120 8.68 -17.67 5.19
CA ASP A 120 9.27 -18.06 3.89
C ASP A 120 10.80 -18.17 4.02
#